data_AF-A0A7K0ZXH9-F1
#
_entry.id   AF-A0A7K0ZXH9-F1
#
_cell.length_a   1.000
_cell.length_b   1.000
_cell.length_c   1.000
_cell.angle_alpha   90.00
_cell.angle_beta   90.00
_cell.angle_gamma   90.00
#
_symmetry.space_group_name_H-M   'P 1'
#
loop_
_entity.id
_entity.type
_entity.pdbx_description
1 polymer ?
#
loop_
_entity_poly.entity_id
_entity_poly.type
_entity_poly.pdbx_seq_one_letter_code
_entity_poly.pdbx_strand_id
1 'polypeptide(L)'
;MIHTRHLRRVAVVAMTGLVGALLPLVLASAPAHAADGCLNEGVTGGTLGLGGTRCDDVTPPETTLGAVTPAPNAAGYINVDQVTIAFSGAHRDGDTDPISFECQFYNTPSAPSTWSSCTSPVSYDDLDDTTSVAYTFKVRAIDSADNGTDATAAPPFGSAPSTDLPDLDGTPATTTFSVDTTTPQTYIFNQPFDEERPDLPMVDTTSPQFRLAATEGASTFRCAIDGEAYPCAEGITTFANLTPGD
;
A
#
# COMPACT_ATOMS: atom_id res chain seq x y z
N MET A 1 -48.74 -0.75 16.58
CA MET A 1 -49.18 -1.56 17.75
C MET A 1 -48.16 -2.68 17.95
N ILE A 2 -47.17 -2.47 18.81
CA ILE A 2 -46.25 -3.53 19.26
C ILE A 2 -46.31 -3.50 20.78
N HIS A 3 -46.95 -4.52 21.35
CA HIS A 3 -47.14 -4.67 22.79
C HIS A 3 -45.90 -5.30 23.42
N THR A 4 -45.32 -4.56 24.36
CA THR A 4 -44.42 -5.04 25.41
C THR A 4 -45.00 -6.25 26.16
N ARG A 5 -44.17 -7.28 26.40
CA ARG A 5 -44.34 -8.16 27.55
C ARG A 5 -42.99 -8.41 28.24
N HIS A 6 -42.85 -7.78 29.39
CA HIS A 6 -41.97 -8.19 30.48
C HIS A 6 -42.45 -9.52 31.06
N LEU A 7 -41.53 -10.45 31.34
CA LEU A 7 -41.74 -11.50 32.32
C LEU A 7 -40.49 -11.68 33.18
N ARG A 8 -40.76 -11.80 34.49
CA ARG A 8 -39.84 -11.76 35.63
C ARG A 8 -39.15 -13.10 35.86
N ARG A 9 -37.94 -12.97 36.44
CA ARG A 9 -37.08 -13.90 37.18
C ARG A 9 -37.77 -15.12 37.80
N VAL A 10 -37.10 -16.27 37.66
CA VAL A 10 -37.06 -17.33 38.69
C VAL A 10 -35.61 -17.81 38.81
N ALA A 11 -35.06 -17.69 40.02
CA ALA A 11 -33.79 -18.28 40.41
C ALA A 11 -34.05 -19.73 40.87
N VAL A 12 -33.23 -20.68 40.41
CA VAL A 12 -33.12 -22.00 41.02
C VAL A 12 -31.63 -22.27 41.26
N VAL A 13 -31.28 -22.36 42.54
CA VAL A 13 -30.01 -22.87 43.04
C VAL A 13 -30.11 -24.39 43.02
N ALA A 14 -29.16 -25.06 42.37
CA ALA A 14 -28.94 -26.49 42.51
C ALA A 14 -27.45 -26.74 42.74
N MET A 15 -27.10 -27.03 44.00
CA MET A 15 -25.88 -27.76 44.35
C MET A 15 -26.09 -29.23 43.95
N THR A 16 -25.12 -29.84 43.26
CA THR A 16 -24.71 -31.24 43.48
C THR A 16 -23.50 -31.62 42.62
N GLY A 17 -22.59 -32.40 43.20
CA GLY A 17 -21.86 -33.45 42.48
C GLY A 17 -20.40 -33.16 42.11
N LEU A 18 -19.51 -33.16 43.10
CA LEU A 18 -18.08 -33.36 42.88
C LEU A 18 -17.84 -34.83 42.47
N VAL A 19 -17.74 -35.11 41.17
CA VAL A 19 -17.28 -36.41 40.65
C VAL A 19 -15.84 -36.24 40.21
N GLY A 20 -14.92 -36.80 41.01
CA GLY A 20 -13.50 -36.90 40.66
C GLY A 20 -13.32 -37.86 39.48
N ALA A 21 -13.19 -37.31 38.28
CA ALA A 21 -12.71 -38.04 37.13
C ALA A 21 -11.16 -38.05 37.18
N LEU A 22 -10.60 -39.22 37.50
CA LEU A 22 -9.20 -39.54 37.25
C LEU A 22 -9.01 -39.60 35.73
N LEU A 23 -8.69 -38.46 35.11
CA LEU A 23 -8.18 -38.43 33.75
C LEU A 23 -6.81 -39.12 33.74
N PRO A 24 -6.56 -40.08 32.82
CA PRO A 24 -5.20 -40.50 32.57
C PRO A 24 -4.42 -39.29 32.06
N LEU A 25 -3.36 -38.92 32.78
CA LEU A 25 -2.34 -38.00 32.28
C LEU A 25 -1.69 -38.67 31.08
N VAL A 26 -2.25 -38.44 29.89
CA VAL A 26 -1.50 -38.60 28.66
C VAL A 26 -0.46 -37.49 28.73
N LEU A 27 0.79 -37.85 29.00
CA LEU A 27 1.94 -37.02 28.68
C LEU A 27 1.91 -36.83 27.16
N ALA A 28 1.10 -35.87 26.70
CA ALA A 28 1.32 -35.28 25.39
C ALA A 28 2.71 -34.63 25.51
N SER A 29 3.69 -35.26 24.86
CA SER A 29 4.94 -34.60 24.55
C SER A 29 4.58 -33.23 24.00
N ALA A 30 4.99 -32.17 24.70
CA ALA A 30 4.90 -30.82 24.17
C ALA A 30 5.51 -30.83 22.77
N PRO A 31 4.91 -30.16 21.77
CA PRO A 31 5.57 -30.00 20.49
C PRO A 31 6.97 -29.47 20.76
N ALA A 32 7.98 -30.00 20.05
CA ALA A 32 9.33 -29.49 20.12
C ALA A 32 9.25 -27.97 19.91
N HIS A 33 9.47 -27.22 20.99
CA HIS A 33 9.41 -25.77 20.95
C HIS A 33 10.50 -25.32 19.99
N ALA A 34 10.13 -24.64 18.91
CA ALA A 34 11.02 -23.66 18.28
C ALA A 34 11.56 -22.80 19.43
N ALA A 35 12.87 -22.83 19.64
CA ALA A 35 13.43 -22.38 20.90
C ALA A 35 13.50 -20.85 20.89
N ASP A 36 12.93 -20.21 21.93
CA ASP A 36 13.12 -18.79 22.19
C ASP A 36 14.64 -18.44 22.15
N GLY A 37 15.08 -17.75 21.10
CA GLY A 37 16.47 -17.32 20.91
C GLY A 37 17.29 -18.04 19.83
N CYS A 38 16.67 -18.88 18.99
CA CYS A 38 17.27 -19.26 17.70
C CYS A 38 17.41 -18.03 16.80
N LEU A 39 18.47 -17.97 16.00
CA LEU A 39 18.78 -16.91 15.02
C LEU A 39 19.14 -17.50 13.64
N ASN A 40 18.82 -18.78 13.42
CA ASN A 40 18.97 -19.51 12.17
C ASN A 40 18.38 -20.92 12.30
N GLU A 41 18.09 -21.56 11.18
CA GLU A 41 17.60 -22.95 11.08
C GLU A 41 18.71 -24.02 11.25
N GLY A 42 19.81 -23.66 11.89
CA GLY A 42 20.94 -24.55 12.14
C GLY A 42 20.63 -25.72 13.09
N VAL A 43 21.39 -26.80 12.94
CA VAL A 43 21.42 -27.87 13.96
C VAL A 43 22.34 -27.43 15.10
N THR A 44 21.79 -27.26 16.30
CA THR A 44 22.57 -26.94 17.50
C THR A 44 22.89 -28.20 18.31
N GLY A 45 24.13 -28.26 18.81
CA GLY A 45 24.64 -29.42 19.55
C GLY A 45 24.99 -30.63 18.68
N GLY A 46 25.28 -31.76 19.32
CA GLY A 46 25.75 -32.97 18.63
C GLY A 46 27.25 -33.05 18.44
N THR A 47 27.74 -34.27 18.24
CA THR A 47 29.16 -34.52 17.91
C THR A 47 29.23 -35.24 16.57
N LEU A 48 29.98 -34.69 15.61
CA LEU A 48 30.19 -35.30 14.28
C LEU A 48 28.89 -35.57 13.50
N GLY A 49 27.87 -34.69 13.63
CA GLY A 49 26.58 -34.85 12.95
C GLY A 49 25.67 -35.94 13.55
N LEU A 50 26.03 -36.46 14.73
CA LEU A 50 25.26 -37.44 15.49
C LEU A 50 24.68 -36.78 16.75
N GLY A 51 23.35 -36.82 16.85
CA GLY A 51 22.61 -36.08 17.88
C GLY A 51 22.61 -34.57 17.63
N GLY A 52 21.66 -33.85 18.20
CA GLY A 52 21.45 -32.40 18.01
C GLY A 52 19.96 -32.06 18.08
N THR A 53 19.64 -30.78 18.21
CA THR A 53 18.27 -30.26 18.09
C THR A 53 18.27 -29.26 16.94
N ARG A 54 17.31 -29.36 16.00
CA ARG A 54 17.12 -28.30 15.01
C ARG A 54 16.58 -27.07 15.73
N CYS A 55 17.24 -25.93 15.52
CA CYS A 55 16.62 -24.64 15.77
C CYS A 55 15.70 -24.31 14.59
N ASP A 56 14.62 -23.63 14.89
CA ASP A 56 13.72 -22.98 13.93
C ASP A 56 13.71 -21.52 14.37
N ASP A 57 14.20 -20.61 13.53
CA ASP A 57 14.03 -19.18 13.79
C ASP A 57 12.56 -18.83 13.56
N VAL A 58 11.97 -18.15 14.53
CA VAL A 58 10.56 -17.81 14.53
C VAL A 58 10.31 -16.34 14.27
N THR A 59 11.37 -15.54 14.14
CA THR A 59 11.31 -14.10 13.98
C THR A 59 11.58 -13.73 12.52
N PRO A 60 10.57 -13.70 11.64
CA PRO A 60 10.80 -13.28 10.27
C PRO A 60 11.28 -11.83 10.19
N PRO A 61 12.01 -11.46 9.13
CA PRO A 61 12.41 -10.07 8.92
C PRO A 61 11.21 -9.15 8.73
N GLU A 62 11.35 -7.88 9.10
CA GLU A 62 10.36 -6.84 8.82
C GLU A 62 10.79 -5.91 7.68
N THR A 63 9.84 -5.54 6.82
CA THR A 63 10.06 -4.64 5.69
C THR A 63 9.63 -3.21 6.01
N THR A 64 10.47 -2.24 5.67
CA THR A 64 10.17 -0.81 5.78
C THR A 64 10.28 -0.13 4.42
N LEU A 65 9.22 0.57 4.00
CA LEU A 65 9.27 1.43 2.83
C LEU A 65 10.10 2.68 3.10
N GLY A 66 10.95 3.01 2.14
CA GLY A 66 11.73 4.25 2.10
C GLY A 66 11.07 5.29 1.20
N ALA A 67 11.90 6.12 0.57
CA ALA A 67 11.45 7.19 -0.32
C ALA A 67 10.84 6.64 -1.62
N VAL A 68 9.72 7.23 -2.03
CA VAL A 68 9.15 7.12 -3.38
C VAL A 68 9.51 8.40 -4.12
N THR A 69 10.18 8.28 -5.27
CA THR A 69 10.73 9.42 -6.02
C THR A 69 10.23 9.39 -7.47
N PRO A 70 9.56 10.44 -7.96
CA PRO A 70 9.14 11.61 -7.19
C PRO A 70 8.07 11.25 -6.14
N ALA A 71 8.01 12.05 -5.08
CA ALA A 71 6.98 11.87 -4.06
C ALA A 71 5.60 12.24 -4.66
N PRO A 72 4.58 11.38 -4.51
CA PRO A 72 3.23 11.72 -4.92
C PRO A 72 2.73 12.99 -4.22
N ASN A 73 1.93 13.78 -4.92
CA ASN A 73 1.29 14.96 -4.33
C ASN A 73 0.21 14.54 -3.30
N ALA A 74 -0.46 15.52 -2.67
CA ALA A 74 -1.50 15.25 -1.67
C ALA A 74 -2.70 14.45 -2.20
N ALA A 75 -2.92 14.44 -3.53
CA ALA A 75 -3.94 13.64 -4.19
C ALA A 75 -3.43 12.24 -4.63
N GLY A 76 -2.15 11.93 -4.39
CA GLY A 76 -1.55 10.64 -4.72
C GLY A 76 -0.99 10.55 -6.14
N TYR A 77 -0.79 11.66 -6.85
CA TYR A 77 -0.30 11.67 -8.23
C TYR A 77 1.17 12.05 -8.34
N ILE A 78 1.87 11.43 -9.28
CA ILE A 78 3.14 11.89 -9.84
C ILE A 78 2.92 12.39 -11.27
N ASN A 79 3.70 13.39 -11.70
CA ASN A 79 3.56 14.04 -13.00
C ASN A 79 4.66 13.65 -14.00
N VAL A 80 5.24 12.48 -13.80
CA VAL A 80 6.25 11.87 -14.67
C VAL A 80 5.90 10.39 -14.83
N ASP A 81 6.39 9.78 -15.91
CA ASP A 81 6.16 8.39 -16.31
C ASP A 81 7.15 7.39 -15.67
N GLN A 82 7.81 7.79 -14.58
CA GLN A 82 8.79 6.96 -13.91
C GLN A 82 8.72 7.13 -12.39
N VAL A 83 9.03 6.05 -11.67
CA VAL A 83 9.14 6.07 -10.22
C VAL A 83 10.34 5.25 -9.76
N THR A 84 11.00 5.71 -8.70
CA THR A 84 12.01 4.95 -7.97
C THR A 84 11.57 4.78 -6.52
N ILE A 85 11.55 3.54 -6.04
CA ILE A 85 11.06 3.17 -4.71
C ILE A 85 12.21 2.55 -3.93
N ALA A 86 12.59 3.20 -2.84
CA ALA A 86 13.52 2.67 -1.86
C ALA A 86 12.76 1.89 -0.77
N PHE A 87 13.41 0.87 -0.23
CA PHE A 87 12.95 0.07 0.90
C PHE A 87 14.13 -0.58 1.62
N SER A 88 13.89 -1.12 2.81
CA SER A 88 14.88 -1.81 3.63
C SER A 88 14.22 -2.93 4.41
N GLY A 89 15.01 -3.90 4.83
CA GLY A 89 14.60 -5.00 5.70
C GLY A 89 15.44 -4.98 6.96
N ALA A 90 14.87 -5.45 8.07
CA ALA A 90 15.58 -5.58 9.33
C ALA A 90 15.06 -6.78 10.12
N HIS A 91 15.99 -7.52 10.69
CA HIS A 91 15.73 -8.50 11.74
C HIS A 91 15.33 -7.79 13.03
N ARG A 92 14.43 -8.41 13.81
CA ARG A 92 13.92 -7.83 15.06
C ARG A 92 14.53 -8.44 16.32
N ASP A 93 15.37 -9.44 16.12
CA ASP A 93 16.16 -10.09 17.13
C ASP A 93 17.66 -9.91 16.83
N GLY A 94 18.48 -10.85 17.30
CA GLY A 94 19.93 -10.80 17.15
C GLY A 94 20.44 -11.30 15.80
N ASP A 95 19.54 -11.67 14.88
CA ASP A 95 19.94 -12.26 13.62
C ASP A 95 20.68 -11.23 12.73
N THR A 96 21.68 -11.74 12.02
CA THR A 96 22.56 -11.00 11.12
C THR A 96 22.62 -11.59 9.71
N ASP A 97 21.77 -12.58 9.42
CA ASP A 97 21.75 -13.26 8.14
C ASP A 97 21.27 -12.35 6.99
N PRO A 98 21.64 -12.68 5.73
CA PRO A 98 21.32 -11.81 4.60
C PRO A 98 19.82 -11.78 4.29
N ILE A 99 19.26 -10.57 4.28
CA ILE A 99 17.88 -10.32 3.85
C ILE A 99 17.81 -10.14 2.34
N SER A 100 16.92 -10.90 1.70
CA SER A 100 16.52 -10.70 0.30
C SER A 100 15.11 -10.11 0.20
N PHE A 101 14.70 -9.67 -0.99
CA PHE A 101 13.38 -9.05 -1.19
C PHE A 101 12.66 -9.61 -2.40
N GLU A 102 11.35 -9.67 -2.24
CA GLU A 102 10.41 -9.96 -3.30
C GLU A 102 9.40 -8.82 -3.44
N CYS A 103 9.11 -8.45 -4.70
CA CYS A 103 8.25 -7.34 -5.04
C CYS A 103 7.10 -7.76 -5.96
N GLN A 104 6.01 -7.00 -5.87
CA GLN A 104 4.92 -6.98 -6.85
C GLN A 104 4.68 -5.54 -7.28
N PHE A 105 4.52 -5.31 -8.58
CA PHE A 105 4.15 -4.03 -9.15
C PHE A 105 3.06 -4.22 -10.19
N TYR A 106 1.92 -3.55 -10.00
CA TYR A 106 0.73 -3.76 -10.81
C TYR A 106 -0.19 -2.54 -10.75
N ASN A 107 -0.97 -2.33 -11.81
CA ASN A 107 -2.07 -1.36 -11.88
C ASN A 107 -3.42 -2.05 -12.17
N THR A 108 -3.57 -3.29 -11.70
CA THR A 108 -4.80 -4.08 -11.80
C THR A 108 -5.59 -4.06 -10.48
N PRO A 109 -6.93 -4.28 -10.51
CA PRO A 109 -7.76 -4.25 -9.29
C PRO A 109 -7.35 -5.25 -8.21
N SER A 110 -6.64 -6.31 -8.58
CA SER A 110 -6.12 -7.34 -7.68
C SER A 110 -4.63 -7.53 -7.90
N ALA A 111 -3.91 -7.85 -6.81
CA ALA A 111 -2.51 -8.22 -6.86
C ALA A 111 -2.29 -9.48 -7.72
N PRO A 112 -1.14 -9.59 -8.41
CA PRO A 112 -0.73 -10.85 -9.02
C PRO A 112 -0.51 -11.93 -7.94
N SER A 113 -0.60 -13.20 -8.32
CA SER A 113 -0.29 -14.32 -7.41
C SER A 113 1.22 -14.58 -7.29
N THR A 114 2.01 -14.08 -8.23
CA THR A 114 3.45 -14.29 -8.30
C THR A 114 4.21 -13.12 -7.69
N TRP A 115 5.31 -13.44 -7.00
CA TRP A 115 6.30 -12.48 -6.54
C TRP A 115 7.56 -12.60 -7.41
N SER A 116 8.28 -11.49 -7.56
CA SER A 116 9.54 -11.43 -8.30
C SER A 116 10.64 -10.91 -7.39
N SER A 117 11.86 -11.42 -7.51
CA SER A 117 13.00 -10.87 -6.77
C SER A 117 13.28 -9.42 -7.19
N CYS A 118 13.67 -8.60 -6.21
CA CYS A 118 13.97 -7.19 -6.42
C CYS A 118 15.07 -6.72 -5.48
N THR A 119 15.66 -5.56 -5.81
CA THR A 119 16.68 -4.91 -4.97
C THR A 119 16.29 -3.46 -4.73
N SER A 120 16.76 -2.90 -3.62
CA SER A 120 16.47 -1.51 -3.25
C SER A 120 17.63 -0.59 -3.65
N PRO A 121 17.35 0.57 -4.27
CA PRO A 121 16.03 0.99 -4.77
C PRO A 121 15.65 0.27 -6.08
N VAL A 122 14.35 0.15 -6.35
CA VAL A 122 13.82 -0.36 -7.63
C VAL A 122 13.20 0.78 -8.44
N SER A 123 13.43 0.79 -9.75
CA SER A 123 12.88 1.80 -10.66
C SER A 123 11.92 1.15 -11.66
N TYR A 124 10.84 1.86 -11.97
CA TYR A 124 9.87 1.54 -13.02
C TYR A 124 9.73 2.75 -13.92
N ASP A 125 9.95 2.55 -15.22
CA ASP A 125 9.86 3.57 -16.27
C ASP A 125 8.70 3.25 -17.23
N ASP A 126 8.43 4.15 -18.18
CA ASP A 126 7.39 4.02 -19.20
C ASP A 126 6.01 3.69 -18.60
N LEU A 127 5.68 4.35 -17.48
CA LEU A 127 4.40 4.19 -16.80
C LEU A 127 3.28 4.92 -17.56
N ASP A 128 2.15 4.25 -17.73
CA ASP A 128 0.96 4.83 -18.36
C ASP A 128 0.23 5.77 -17.38
N ASP A 129 -0.36 6.84 -17.92
CA ASP A 129 -1.30 7.68 -17.17
C ASP A 129 -2.45 6.85 -16.60
N THR A 130 -2.68 6.98 -15.30
CA THR A 130 -3.68 6.20 -14.57
C THR A 130 -5.06 6.84 -14.71
N THR A 131 -6.00 6.10 -15.31
CA THR A 131 -7.37 6.59 -15.53
C THR A 131 -8.40 6.00 -14.55
N SER A 132 -8.10 4.86 -13.93
CA SER A 132 -9.06 4.15 -13.07
C SER A 132 -8.43 3.35 -11.92
N VAL A 133 -7.25 2.76 -12.14
CA VAL A 133 -6.56 1.96 -11.13
C VAL A 133 -5.15 2.51 -10.96
N ALA A 134 -4.83 2.91 -9.73
CA ALA A 134 -3.50 3.38 -9.36
C ALA A 134 -2.47 2.23 -9.43
N TYR A 135 -1.21 2.58 -9.64
CA TYR A 135 -0.11 1.64 -9.45
C TYR A 135 0.01 1.30 -7.97
N THR A 136 0.19 0.02 -7.70
CA THR A 136 0.48 -0.52 -6.37
C THR A 136 1.82 -1.24 -6.41
N PHE A 137 2.70 -0.84 -5.51
CA PHE A 137 3.94 -1.54 -5.23
C PHE A 137 3.85 -2.23 -3.87
N LYS A 138 4.19 -3.51 -3.84
CA LYS A 138 4.32 -4.30 -2.61
C LYS A 138 5.71 -4.88 -2.55
N VAL A 139 6.30 -4.91 -1.36
CA VAL A 139 7.59 -5.55 -1.10
C VAL A 139 7.55 -6.29 0.22
N ARG A 140 8.21 -7.45 0.27
CA ARG A 140 8.44 -8.21 1.49
C ARG A 140 9.89 -8.65 1.59
N ALA A 141 10.43 -8.60 2.80
CA ALA A 141 11.72 -9.15 3.17
C ALA A 141 11.63 -10.67 3.35
N ILE A 142 12.72 -11.36 3.07
CA ILE A 142 12.88 -12.81 3.21
C ILE A 142 14.25 -13.05 3.84
N ASP A 143 14.29 -13.86 4.90
CA ASP A 143 15.56 -14.41 5.36
C ASP A 143 16.01 -15.45 4.34
N SER A 144 17.07 -15.12 3.60
CA SER A 144 17.51 -16.00 2.52
C SER A 144 18.39 -17.16 2.98
N ALA A 145 18.93 -17.08 4.20
CA ALA A 145 19.73 -18.15 4.78
C ALA A 145 18.83 -19.27 5.29
N ASP A 146 17.67 -18.90 5.85
CA ASP A 146 16.74 -19.84 6.49
C ASP A 146 15.69 -20.40 5.55
N ASN A 147 15.00 -19.58 4.73
CA ASN A 147 13.84 -19.95 3.90
C ASN A 147 13.98 -21.21 2.99
N GLY A 148 15.19 -21.70 2.74
CA GLY A 148 15.46 -22.94 2.00
C GLY A 148 15.56 -24.21 2.87
N THR A 149 15.49 -24.07 4.18
CA THR A 149 15.65 -25.15 5.16
C THR A 149 14.26 -25.66 5.56
N ASP A 150 14.14 -26.98 5.69
CA ASP A 150 12.91 -27.63 6.14
C ASP A 150 13.19 -28.17 7.54
N ALA A 151 12.78 -27.40 8.56
CA ALA A 151 12.96 -27.78 9.95
C ALA A 151 12.12 -29.01 10.36
N THR A 152 11.11 -29.38 9.57
CA THR A 152 10.28 -30.59 9.77
C THR A 152 10.95 -31.87 9.29
N ALA A 153 11.93 -31.75 8.39
CA ALA A 153 12.67 -32.90 7.86
C ALA A 153 13.58 -33.51 8.94
N ALA A 154 13.17 -34.67 9.46
CA ALA A 154 13.99 -35.51 10.32
C ALA A 154 15.20 -36.05 9.53
N PRO A 155 16.44 -35.66 9.86
CA PRO A 155 17.61 -36.13 9.12
C PRO A 155 17.85 -37.63 9.38
N PRO A 156 18.45 -38.37 8.43
CA PRO A 156 18.56 -39.84 8.49
C PRO A 156 19.35 -40.39 9.70
N PHE A 157 20.10 -39.55 10.42
CA PHE A 157 20.90 -39.93 11.59
C PHE A 157 20.87 -38.88 12.74
N GLY A 158 19.87 -38.00 12.82
CA GLY A 158 19.89 -36.88 13.78
C GLY A 158 18.53 -36.30 14.17
N SER A 159 18.60 -35.25 14.98
CA SER A 159 17.59 -34.34 15.58
C SER A 159 16.09 -34.68 15.49
N ALA A 160 15.37 -34.46 16.59
CA ALA A 160 13.90 -34.39 16.54
C ALA A 160 13.47 -33.26 15.57
N PRO A 161 12.43 -33.47 14.75
CA PRO A 161 11.88 -32.44 13.88
C PRO A 161 11.32 -31.28 14.71
N SER A 162 11.43 -30.07 14.18
CA SER A 162 10.79 -28.86 14.73
C SER A 162 9.55 -28.50 13.91
N THR A 163 8.78 -27.53 14.40
CA THR A 163 7.90 -26.74 13.51
C THR A 163 8.80 -25.95 12.56
N ASP A 164 8.30 -25.66 11.37
CA ASP A 164 8.93 -24.85 10.34
C ASP A 164 8.00 -23.65 10.13
N LEU A 165 8.48 -22.46 10.53
CA LEU A 165 7.73 -21.22 10.40
C LEU A 165 8.23 -20.42 9.19
N PRO A 166 7.37 -19.60 8.54
CA PRO A 166 7.81 -18.87 7.35
C PRO A 166 8.84 -17.77 7.66
N ASP A 167 9.98 -17.78 6.97
CA ASP A 167 11.05 -16.78 7.09
C ASP A 167 10.86 -15.56 6.20
N LEU A 168 9.60 -15.20 5.96
CA LEU A 168 9.22 -14.06 5.13
C LEU A 168 8.34 -13.11 5.91
N ASP A 169 8.45 -11.82 5.59
CA ASP A 169 7.59 -10.80 6.17
C ASP A 169 6.12 -11.08 5.81
N GLY A 170 5.34 -11.47 6.83
CA GLY A 170 3.91 -11.75 6.72
C GLY A 170 3.06 -10.49 6.47
N THR A 171 3.64 -9.31 6.58
CA THR A 171 3.01 -8.00 6.39
C THR A 171 3.73 -7.15 5.32
N PRO A 172 3.62 -7.51 4.03
CA PRO A 172 4.32 -6.79 2.96
C PRO A 172 4.05 -5.28 2.99
N ALA A 173 5.11 -4.50 2.98
CA ALA A 173 5.00 -3.05 2.93
C ALA A 173 4.47 -2.62 1.56
N THR A 174 3.52 -1.68 1.55
CA THR A 174 2.74 -1.32 0.34
C THR A 174 2.69 0.20 0.16
N THR A 175 2.88 0.66 -1.08
CA THR A 175 2.62 2.06 -1.49
C THR A 175 1.80 2.10 -2.77
N THR A 176 1.00 3.15 -2.92
CA THR A 176 0.13 3.35 -4.07
C THR A 176 0.29 4.77 -4.60
N PHE A 177 0.34 4.92 -5.91
CA PHE A 177 0.37 6.21 -6.57
C PHE A 177 -0.28 6.13 -7.94
N SER A 178 -0.78 7.27 -8.39
CA SER A 178 -1.33 7.49 -9.71
C SER A 178 -0.32 8.25 -10.56
N VAL A 179 -0.34 8.02 -11.87
CA VAL A 179 0.46 8.75 -12.85
C VAL A 179 -0.46 9.66 -13.64
N ASP A 180 -0.08 10.93 -13.77
CA ASP A 180 -0.75 11.89 -14.63
C ASP A 180 0.29 12.85 -15.22
N THR A 181 0.77 12.51 -16.41
CA THR A 181 1.75 13.29 -17.17
C THR A 181 1.10 14.33 -18.07
N THR A 182 -0.23 14.33 -18.16
CA THR A 182 -0.97 15.27 -19.00
C THR A 182 -1.13 16.59 -18.25
N THR A 183 -0.87 17.70 -18.95
CA THR A 183 -1.13 19.04 -18.41
C THR A 183 -2.54 19.48 -18.80
N PRO A 184 -3.27 20.19 -17.93
CA PRO A 184 -4.59 20.69 -18.27
C PRO A 184 -4.50 21.72 -19.40
N GLN A 185 -5.34 21.60 -20.43
CA GLN A 185 -5.52 22.65 -21.43
C GLN A 185 -6.73 23.50 -21.05
N THR A 186 -6.59 24.82 -21.19
CA THR A 186 -7.66 25.78 -20.90
C THR A 186 -8.37 26.21 -22.18
N TYR A 187 -9.70 26.22 -22.15
CA TYR A 187 -10.53 26.71 -23.25
C TYR A 187 -11.42 27.86 -22.80
N ILE A 188 -11.65 28.79 -23.72
CA ILE A 188 -12.60 29.90 -23.56
C ILE A 188 -13.67 29.74 -24.64
N PHE A 189 -14.92 29.73 -24.22
CA PHE A 189 -16.09 29.64 -25.09
C PHE A 189 -16.97 30.88 -24.93
N ASN A 190 -17.90 31.04 -25.88
CA ASN A 190 -18.76 32.21 -26.00
C ASN A 190 -17.95 33.50 -26.12
N GLN A 191 -16.84 33.43 -26.85
CA GLN A 191 -16.07 34.61 -27.19
C GLN A 191 -16.94 35.52 -28.09
N PRO A 192 -16.89 36.84 -27.89
CA PRO A 192 -17.51 37.81 -28.78
C PRO A 192 -17.08 37.54 -30.21
N PHE A 193 -18.05 37.59 -31.13
CA PHE A 193 -17.82 37.46 -32.55
C PHE A 193 -18.47 38.63 -33.25
N ASP A 194 -17.70 39.29 -34.09
CA ASP A 194 -18.15 40.38 -34.96
C ASP A 194 -18.13 39.86 -36.40
N GLU A 195 -19.31 39.79 -37.03
CA GLU A 195 -19.48 39.30 -38.41
C GLU A 195 -18.84 40.25 -39.44
N GLU A 196 -18.94 41.55 -39.21
CA GLU A 196 -18.38 42.58 -40.08
C GLU A 196 -16.86 42.75 -39.91
N ARG A 197 -16.36 42.59 -38.68
CA ARG A 197 -14.94 42.70 -38.33
C ARG A 197 -14.44 41.51 -37.50
N PRO A 198 -14.28 40.31 -38.11
CA PRO A 198 -13.74 39.14 -37.41
C PRO A 198 -12.33 39.35 -36.84
N ASP A 199 -11.60 40.36 -37.33
CA ASP A 199 -10.28 40.78 -36.86
C ASP A 199 -10.32 41.63 -35.58
N LEU A 200 -11.47 42.24 -35.25
CA LEU A 200 -11.67 43.11 -34.09
C LEU A 200 -13.00 42.77 -33.37
N PRO A 201 -13.09 41.61 -32.69
CA PRO A 201 -14.29 41.24 -31.96
C PRO A 201 -14.56 42.27 -30.85
N MET A 202 -15.75 42.87 -30.86
CA MET A 202 -16.18 43.88 -29.88
C MET A 202 -17.27 43.34 -28.95
N VAL A 203 -17.35 43.92 -27.74
CA VAL A 203 -18.43 43.67 -26.78
C VAL A 203 -19.10 45.00 -26.45
N ASP A 204 -20.43 45.03 -26.44
CA ASP A 204 -21.24 46.22 -26.14
C ASP A 204 -21.64 46.34 -24.65
N THR A 205 -21.04 45.52 -23.78
CA THR A 205 -21.28 45.51 -22.34
C THR A 205 -19.98 45.58 -21.55
N THR A 206 -20.03 46.25 -20.39
CA THR A 206 -18.93 46.28 -19.41
C THR A 206 -18.92 45.03 -18.51
N SER A 207 -19.82 44.08 -18.76
CA SER A 207 -19.93 42.83 -17.98
C SER A 207 -20.09 41.59 -18.87
N PRO A 208 -19.13 41.30 -19.77
CA PRO A 208 -19.20 40.11 -20.62
C PRO A 208 -19.18 38.81 -19.81
N GLN A 209 -19.80 37.78 -20.38
CA GLN A 209 -19.76 36.42 -19.86
C GLN A 209 -18.99 35.52 -20.82
N PHE A 210 -17.97 34.85 -20.29
CA PHE A 210 -17.27 33.80 -21.01
C PHE A 210 -17.45 32.48 -20.26
N ARG A 211 -17.47 31.37 -21.00
CA ARG A 211 -17.42 30.06 -20.38
C ARG A 211 -16.00 29.53 -20.42
N LEU A 212 -15.43 29.29 -19.24
CA LEU A 212 -14.11 28.70 -19.08
C LEU A 212 -14.26 27.19 -18.88
N ALA A 213 -13.35 26.41 -19.45
CA ALA A 213 -13.27 24.96 -19.20
C ALA A 213 -11.81 24.49 -19.25
N ALA A 214 -11.55 23.33 -18.64
CA ALA A 214 -10.28 22.64 -18.73
C ALA A 214 -10.46 21.21 -19.25
N THR A 215 -9.39 20.59 -19.76
CA THR A 215 -9.40 19.15 -20.12
C THR A 215 -9.51 18.24 -18.91
N GLU A 216 -9.11 18.74 -17.73
CA GLU A 216 -9.10 17.98 -16.48
C GLU A 216 -10.04 18.63 -15.45
N GLY A 217 -10.86 17.79 -14.82
CA GLY A 217 -11.77 18.22 -13.77
C GLY A 217 -11.03 18.77 -12.55
N ALA A 218 -11.67 19.68 -11.83
CA ALA A 218 -11.11 20.35 -10.65
C ALA A 218 -9.82 21.16 -10.92
N SER A 219 -9.56 21.52 -12.18
CA SER A 219 -8.55 22.50 -12.54
C SER A 219 -8.79 23.84 -11.83
N THR A 220 -7.71 24.49 -11.41
CA THR A 220 -7.79 25.86 -10.88
C THR A 220 -7.54 26.87 -12.00
N PHE A 221 -8.31 27.96 -12.02
CA PHE A 221 -8.21 29.00 -13.04
C PHE A 221 -7.61 30.27 -12.43
N ARG A 222 -6.73 30.91 -13.20
CA ARG A 222 -6.23 32.27 -12.93
C ARG A 222 -6.49 33.08 -14.19
N CYS A 223 -7.23 34.17 -14.05
CA CYS A 223 -7.58 35.02 -15.18
C CYS A 223 -6.94 36.38 -15.04
N ALA A 224 -6.57 36.95 -16.18
CA ALA A 224 -6.14 38.33 -16.26
C ALA A 224 -6.76 38.99 -17.50
N ILE A 225 -7.10 40.26 -17.38
CA ILE A 225 -7.49 41.13 -18.49
C ILE A 225 -6.46 42.25 -18.53
N ASP A 226 -5.77 42.41 -19.65
CA ASP A 226 -4.69 43.40 -19.83
C ASP A 226 -3.60 43.36 -18.75
N GLY A 227 -3.33 42.17 -18.22
CA GLY A 227 -2.35 41.93 -17.16
C GLY A 227 -2.87 42.11 -15.73
N GLU A 228 -4.07 42.66 -15.55
CA GLU A 228 -4.71 42.78 -14.24
C GLU A 228 -5.45 41.51 -13.86
N ALA A 229 -5.28 41.05 -12.62
CA ALA A 229 -5.88 39.80 -12.14
C ALA A 229 -7.40 39.93 -11.97
N TYR A 230 -8.16 38.96 -12.50
CA TYR A 230 -9.61 38.88 -12.36
C TYR A 230 -10.03 37.57 -11.70
N PRO A 231 -11.04 37.60 -10.81
CA PRO A 231 -11.62 36.39 -10.25
C PRO A 231 -12.33 35.61 -11.36
N CYS A 232 -12.05 34.31 -11.44
CA CYS A 232 -12.70 33.42 -12.39
C CYS A 232 -12.73 31.99 -11.88
N ALA A 233 -13.64 31.20 -12.46
CA ALA A 233 -13.78 29.80 -12.16
C ALA A 233 -14.20 29.04 -13.42
N GLU A 234 -14.09 27.72 -13.37
CA GLU A 234 -14.66 26.86 -14.40
C GLU A 234 -16.17 27.14 -14.57
N GLY A 235 -16.65 27.07 -15.82
CA GLY A 235 -18.03 27.40 -16.17
C GLY A 235 -18.21 28.86 -16.59
N ILE A 236 -19.44 29.36 -16.47
CA ILE A 236 -19.77 30.74 -16.86
C ILE A 236 -19.18 31.71 -15.84
N THR A 237 -18.20 32.50 -16.28
CA THR A 237 -17.59 33.59 -15.50
C THR A 237 -18.06 34.93 -16.07
N THR A 238 -18.55 35.81 -15.19
CA THR A 238 -18.89 37.21 -15.55
C THR A 238 -17.73 38.11 -15.18
N PHE A 239 -17.16 38.82 -16.15
CA PHE A 239 -16.10 39.80 -15.92
C PHE A 239 -16.75 41.16 -15.78
N ALA A 240 -17.03 41.58 -14.54
CA ALA A 240 -17.79 42.79 -14.27
C ALA A 240 -16.92 44.05 -14.23
N ASN A 241 -17.56 45.19 -14.49
CA ASN A 241 -16.97 46.54 -14.38
C ASN A 241 -15.74 46.76 -15.28
N LEU A 242 -15.71 46.13 -16.46
CA LEU A 242 -14.68 46.41 -17.45
C LEU A 242 -14.83 47.83 -17.98
N THR A 243 -13.71 48.52 -18.14
CA THR A 243 -13.68 49.81 -18.82
C THR A 243 -13.68 49.59 -20.33
N PRO A 244 -14.25 50.52 -21.13
CA PRO A 244 -14.04 50.50 -22.57
C PRO A 244 -12.54 50.46 -22.88
N GLY A 245 -12.14 49.50 -23.71
CA GLY A 245 -10.81 49.41 -24.31
C GLY A 245 -10.83 49.88 -25.77
N ASP A 246 -9.64 50.06 -26.34
CA ASP A 246 -9.43 50.24 -27.79
C ASP A 246 -9.07 48.91 -28.46
#